data_AF-A0A2N2IQL8-F1
#
_entry.id   AF-A0A2N2IQL8-F1
#
_cell.length_a   1.000
_cell.length_b   1.000
_cell.length_c   1.000
_cell.angle_alpha   90.00
_cell.angle_beta   90.00
_cell.angle_gamma   90.00
#
_symmetry.space_group_name_H-M   'P 1'
#
loop_
_entity.id
_entity.type
_entity.pdbx_description
1 polymer ?
#
loop_
_entity_poly.entity_id
_entity_poly.type
_entity_poly.pdbx_seq_one_letter_code
_entity_poly.pdbx_strand_id
1 'polypeptide(L)'
;LDEGAVEVRTEAGPYPVTRAQGKVRITPHEAGRYDIRVGEEVDTRYAAVPSREVDLRPRKASEASLDPSLGATSGSVDISRWIALFLLALLAAELGVRTLGPRPQVSK
;
A
#
# COMPACT_ATOMS: atom_id res chain seq x y z
N LEU A 1 21.41 -30.52 -18.61
CA LEU A 1 22.25 -29.70 -17.71
C LEU A 1 21.84 -30.13 -16.32
N ASP A 2 22.68 -30.91 -15.65
CA ASP A 2 22.40 -31.38 -14.30
C ASP A 2 22.03 -30.18 -13.43
N GLU A 3 20.80 -30.19 -12.93
CA GLU A 3 20.31 -29.20 -11.98
C GLU A 3 20.99 -29.45 -10.63
N GLY A 4 22.30 -29.20 -10.57
CA GLY A 4 23.07 -29.28 -9.35
C GLY A 4 22.37 -28.47 -8.27
N ALA A 5 22.17 -29.07 -7.10
CA ALA A 5 21.52 -28.43 -5.97
C ALA A 5 22.18 -27.07 -5.71
N VAL A 6 21.45 -25.99 -6.01
CA VAL A 6 21.93 -24.63 -5.78
C VAL A 6 21.76 -24.31 -4.30
N GLU A 7 22.87 -24.10 -3.62
CA GLU A 7 22.89 -23.68 -2.22
C GLU A 7 23.42 -22.25 -2.13
N VAL A 8 22.77 -21.42 -1.34
CA VAL A 8 23.19 -20.04 -1.10
C VAL A 8 23.47 -19.87 0.38
N ARG A 9 24.59 -19.24 0.70
CA ARG A 9 24.98 -18.90 2.06
C ARG A 9 25.34 -17.43 2.17
N THR A 10 25.00 -16.84 3.30
CA THR A 10 25.44 -15.51 3.73
C THR A 10 26.25 -15.65 5.01
N GLU A 11 26.79 -14.54 5.52
CA GLU A 11 27.41 -14.53 6.86
C GLU A 11 26.44 -14.95 7.98
N ALA A 12 25.14 -14.69 7.80
CA ALA A 12 24.09 -15.08 8.74
C ALA A 12 23.69 -16.56 8.63
N GLY A 13 24.13 -17.28 7.59
CA GLY A 13 23.86 -18.71 7.39
C GLY A 13 23.20 -19.04 6.04
N PRO A 14 22.51 -20.18 5.94
CA PRO A 14 21.83 -20.60 4.71
C PRO A 14 20.76 -19.59 4.28
N TYR A 15 20.71 -19.29 2.99
CA TYR A 15 19.77 -18.32 2.41
C TYR A 15 18.76 -19.02 1.49
N PRO A 16 17.47 -18.64 1.55
CA PRO A 16 16.42 -19.30 0.77
C PRO A 16 16.61 -19.09 -0.73
N VAL A 17 16.32 -20.15 -1.49
CA VAL A 17 16.40 -20.16 -2.95
C VAL A 17 15.00 -20.40 -3.52
N THR A 18 14.56 -19.56 -4.45
CA THR A 18 13.25 -19.69 -5.10
C THR A 18 13.41 -20.18 -6.53
N ARG A 19 12.46 -20.97 -7.02
CA ARG A 19 12.37 -21.33 -8.43
C ARG A 19 11.23 -20.54 -9.08
N ALA A 20 11.53 -19.81 -10.14
CA ALA A 20 10.55 -19.04 -10.89
C ALA A 20 10.82 -19.19 -12.39
N GLN A 21 9.78 -19.45 -13.19
CA GLN A 21 9.87 -19.57 -14.65
C GLN A 21 10.92 -20.59 -15.13
N GLY A 22 11.04 -21.73 -14.43
CA GLY A 22 12.02 -22.77 -14.78
C GLY A 22 13.48 -22.39 -14.50
N LYS A 23 13.74 -21.30 -13.77
CA LYS A 23 15.08 -20.86 -13.37
C LYS A 23 15.18 -20.74 -11.85
N VAL A 24 16.38 -21.00 -11.34
CA VAL A 24 16.73 -20.66 -9.96
C VAL A 24 16.89 -19.15 -9.86
N ARG A 25 16.15 -18.52 -8.94
CA ARG A 25 16.17 -17.08 -8.70
C ARG A 25 16.43 -16.83 -7.22
N ILE A 26 17.38 -15.92 -6.97
CA ILE A 26 17.73 -15.46 -5.64
C ILE A 26 17.51 -13.95 -5.65
N THR A 27 16.67 -13.46 -4.74
CA THR A 27 16.45 -12.04 -4.53
C THR A 27 17.02 -11.69 -3.16
N PRO A 28 18.13 -10.96 -3.07
CA PRO A 28 18.71 -10.50 -1.80
C PRO A 28 17.73 -9.57 -1.06
N HIS A 29 17.49 -9.83 0.22
CA HIS A 29 16.74 -8.93 1.11
C HIS A 29 17.67 -7.99 1.89
N GLU A 30 18.94 -8.35 2.00
CA GLU A 30 19.96 -7.61 2.76
C GLU A 30 21.14 -7.29 1.84
N ALA A 31 21.85 -6.20 2.15
CA ALA A 31 23.13 -5.92 1.51
C ALA A 31 24.23 -6.77 2.15
N GLY A 32 25.14 -7.27 1.34
CA GLY A 32 26.25 -8.08 1.82
C GLY A 32 26.72 -9.13 0.82
N ARG A 33 27.53 -10.04 1.34
CA ARG A 33 28.13 -11.14 0.59
C ARG A 33 27.19 -12.35 0.53
N TYR A 34 27.10 -12.94 -0.65
CA TYR A 34 26.34 -14.15 -0.94
C TYR A 34 27.26 -15.15 -1.65
N ASP A 35 27.53 -16.28 -1.02
CA ASP A 35 28.25 -17.39 -1.63
C ASP A 35 27.22 -18.35 -2.25
N ILE A 36 27.31 -18.53 -3.56
CA ILE A 36 26.38 -19.32 -4.37
C ILE A 36 27.13 -20.56 -4.84
N ARG A 37 26.72 -21.73 -4.38
CA ARG A 37 27.29 -23.01 -4.81
C ARG A 37 26.40 -23.66 -5.86
N VAL A 38 26.98 -23.98 -7.01
CA VAL A 38 26.32 -24.70 -8.11
C VAL A 38 27.16 -25.94 -8.42
N GLY A 39 26.70 -27.11 -7.97
CA GLY A 39 27.52 -28.32 -8.02
C GLY A 39 28.75 -28.20 -7.13
N GLU A 40 29.95 -28.31 -7.71
CA GLU A 40 31.24 -28.15 -7.02
C GLU A 40 31.80 -26.71 -7.08
N GLU A 41 31.23 -25.84 -7.93
CA GLU A 41 31.70 -24.47 -8.10
C GLU A 41 31.04 -23.54 -7.07
N VAL A 42 31.84 -22.64 -6.48
CA VAL A 42 31.38 -21.59 -5.56
C VAL A 42 31.66 -20.23 -6.19
N ASP A 43 30.60 -19.47 -6.47
CA ASP A 43 30.64 -18.09 -6.95
C ASP A 43 30.26 -17.14 -5.82
N THR A 44 31.03 -16.07 -5.61
CA THR A 44 30.75 -15.06 -4.58
C THR A 44 30.19 -13.80 -5.23
N ARG A 45 28.99 -13.39 -4.80
CA ARG A 45 28.33 -12.16 -5.25
C ARG A 45 28.06 -11.21 -4.10
N TYR A 46 27.93 -9.93 -4.44
CA TYR A 46 27.63 -8.88 -3.47
C TYR A 46 26.36 -8.15 -3.86
N ALA A 47 25.44 -8.04 -2.90
CA ALA A 47 24.29 -7.17 -2.98
C ALA A 47 24.61 -5.84 -2.28
N ALA A 48 24.35 -4.72 -2.94
CA ALA A 48 24.59 -3.40 -2.38
C ALA A 48 23.36 -2.51 -2.57
N VAL A 49 23.06 -1.69 -1.56
CA VAL A 49 22.04 -0.63 -1.67
C VAL A 49 22.61 0.51 -2.51
N PRO A 50 21.91 0.97 -3.56
CA PRO A 50 22.35 2.11 -4.34
C PRO A 50 22.55 3.35 -3.45
N SER A 51 23.62 4.12 -3.68
CA SER A 51 23.95 5.29 -2.85
C SER A 51 22.83 6.33 -2.78
N ARG A 52 22.00 6.40 -3.83
CA ARG A 52 20.81 7.26 -3.89
C ARG A 52 19.70 6.86 -2.92
N GLU A 53 19.64 5.62 -2.44
CA GLU A 53 18.60 5.16 -1.51
C GLU A 53 18.96 5.50 -0.06
N VAL A 54 20.25 5.59 0.24
CA VAL A 54 20.79 6.01 1.56
C VAL A 54 21.11 7.50 1.65
N ASP A 55 21.00 8.26 0.56
CA ASP A 55 21.12 9.72 0.58
C ASP A 55 19.87 10.37 1.18
N LEU A 56 20.01 10.87 2.41
CA LEU A 56 18.94 11.52 3.17
C LEU A 56 18.78 13.02 2.87
N ARG A 57 19.58 13.58 1.97
CA ARG A 57 19.43 14.98 1.59
C ARG A 57 18.08 15.17 0.90
N PRO A 58 17.33 16.26 1.19
CA PRO A 58 16.10 16.58 0.49
C PRO A 58 16.30 16.60 -1.03
N ARG A 59 15.38 15.96 -1.76
CA ARG A 59 15.47 15.84 -3.22
C ARG A 59 14.20 16.40 -3.84
N LYS A 60 14.33 16.97 -5.03
CA LYS A 60 13.17 17.34 -5.84
C LYS A 60 12.38 16.07 -6.14
N ALA A 61 11.11 16.03 -5.75
CA ALA A 61 10.22 14.94 -6.13
C ALA A 61 10.08 14.87 -7.65
N SER A 62 9.92 13.67 -8.21
CA SER A 62 9.65 13.52 -9.64
C SER A 62 8.30 14.15 -9.99
N GLU A 63 8.13 14.63 -11.23
CA GLU A 63 6.83 15.16 -11.69
C GLU A 63 5.73 14.10 -11.58
N ALA A 64 6.06 12.83 -11.80
CA ALA A 64 5.14 11.71 -11.58
C ALA A 64 4.73 11.54 -10.11
N SER A 65 5.59 11.90 -9.15
CA SER A 65 5.25 11.87 -7.72
C SER A 65 4.37 13.04 -7.29
N LEU A 66 4.23 14.06 -8.14
CA LEU A 66 3.33 15.19 -7.94
C LEU A 66 1.96 14.94 -8.58
N ASP A 67 1.73 13.75 -9.15
CA ASP A 67 0.44 13.39 -9.72
C ASP A 67 -0.63 13.46 -8.63
N PRO A 68 -1.64 14.34 -8.78
CA PRO A 68 -2.71 14.50 -7.80
C PRO A 68 -3.44 13.18 -7.51
N SER A 69 -3.46 12.23 -8.45
CA SER A 69 -4.10 10.93 -8.29
C SER A 69 -3.42 10.01 -7.26
N LEU A 70 -2.15 10.26 -6.91
CA LEU A 70 -1.38 9.41 -5.98
C LEU A 70 -1.67 9.70 -4.50
N GLY A 71 -2.32 10.83 -4.19
CA GLY A 71 -2.65 11.24 -2.82
C GLY A 71 -4.06 11.79 -2.65
N ALA A 72 -4.73 12.18 -3.75
CA ALA A 72 -6.14 12.52 -3.70
C ALA A 72 -6.97 11.25 -3.80
N THR A 73 -7.16 10.57 -2.66
CA THR A 73 -8.51 10.07 -2.39
C THR A 73 -9.40 11.29 -2.23
N SER A 74 -9.74 11.93 -3.35
CA SER A 74 -10.93 12.75 -3.45
C SER A 74 -12.07 11.81 -3.13
N GLY A 75 -12.44 11.73 -1.85
CA GLY A 75 -13.65 11.06 -1.42
C GLY A 75 -14.80 11.77 -2.12
N SER A 76 -15.21 11.24 -3.27
CA SER A 76 -16.38 11.71 -3.99
C SER A 76 -17.59 11.33 -3.14
N VAL A 77 -18.00 12.21 -2.23
CA VAL A 77 -19.27 12.05 -1.52
C VAL A 77 -20.39 12.51 -2.45
N ASP A 78 -20.55 11.82 -3.59
CA ASP A 78 -21.52 12.17 -4.64
C ASP A 78 -22.99 11.92 -4.24
N ILE A 79 -23.21 11.44 -3.01
CA ILE A 79 -24.55 11.14 -2.47
C ILE A 79 -25.02 12.20 -1.46
N SER A 80 -24.13 13.07 -0.95
CA SER A 80 -24.44 14.00 0.15
C SER A 80 -25.52 15.03 -0.18
N ARG A 81 -25.58 15.54 -1.41
CA ARG A 81 -26.49 16.66 -1.77
C ARG A 81 -27.96 16.27 -1.70
N TRP A 82 -28.34 15.11 -2.24
CA TRP A 82 -29.73 14.66 -2.26
C TRP A 82 -30.23 14.26 -0.87
N ILE A 83 -29.37 13.61 -0.07
CA ILE A 83 -29.68 13.28 1.32
C ILE A 83 -29.88 14.56 2.14
N ALA A 84 -29.01 15.56 1.96
CA ALA A 84 -29.15 16.84 2.67
C ALA A 84 -30.49 17.53 2.35
N LEU A 85 -30.91 17.57 1.08
CA LEU A 85 -32.19 18.15 0.68
C LEU A 85 -33.38 17.35 1.23
N PHE A 86 -33.29 16.01 1.23
CA PHE A 86 -34.34 15.16 1.78
C PHE A 86 -34.50 15.35 3.29
N LEU A 87 -33.40 15.37 4.04
CA LEU A 87 -33.42 15.63 5.48
C LEU A 87 -33.92 17.04 5.81
N LEU A 88 -33.56 18.04 5.00
CA LEU A 88 -34.06 19.41 5.16
C LEU A 88 -35.58 19.47 4.95
N ALA A 89 -36.11 18.76 3.95
CA ALA A 89 -37.54 18.69 3.71
C ALA A 89 -38.29 18.02 4.87
N LEU A 90 -37.76 16.93 5.42
CA LEU A 90 -38.33 16.26 6.60
C LEU A 90 -38.35 17.19 7.82
N LEU A 91 -37.25 17.92 8.07
CA LEU A 91 -37.17 18.87 9.17
C LEU A 91 -38.19 20.01 9.01
N ALA A 92 -38.33 20.55 7.79
CA ALA A 92 -39.33 21.59 7.50
C ALA A 92 -40.76 21.09 7.71
N ALA A 93 -41.05 19.86 7.29
CA ALA A 93 -42.35 19.22 7.52
C ALA A 93 -42.62 19.01 9.01
N GLU A 94 -41.62 18.53 9.78
CA GLU A 94 -41.73 18.37 11.23
C GLU A 94 -42.02 19.71 11.92
N LEU A 95 -41.29 20.76 11.57
CA LEU A 95 -41.52 22.12 12.10
C LEU A 95 -42.92 22.64 11.76
N GLY A 96 -43.39 22.39 10.53
CA GLY A 96 -44.75 22.72 10.11
C GLY A 96 -45.81 22.00 10.95
N VAL A 97 -45.67 20.69 11.14
CA VAL A 97 -46.55 19.89 11.99
C VAL A 97 -46.49 20.37 13.44
N ARG A 98 -45.30 20.72 13.95
CA ARG A 98 -45.12 21.16 15.34
C ARG A 98 -45.71 22.54 15.61
N THR A 99 -45.73 23.42 14.61
CA THR A 99 -46.22 24.80 14.74
C THR A 99 -47.71 24.94 14.41
N LEU A 100 -48.22 24.18 13.42
CA LEU A 100 -49.62 24.22 13.00
C LEU A 100 -50.45 23.05 13.52
N GLY A 101 -49.83 22.02 14.08
CA GLY A 101 -50.52 20.84 14.58
C GLY A 101 -51.34 21.12 15.84
N PRO A 102 -52.46 20.41 16.02
CA PRO A 102 -53.29 20.56 17.20
C PRO A 102 -52.49 20.20 18.47
N ARG A 103 -52.47 21.11 19.45
CA ARG A 103 -51.87 20.85 20.75
C ARG A 103 -52.59 19.66 21.38
N PRO A 104 -51.86 18.60 21.82
CA PRO A 104 -52.49 17.49 22.51
C PRO A 104 -53.13 18.05 23.79
N GLN A 105 -54.46 18.02 23.85
CA GLN A 105 -55.18 18.33 25.09
C GLN A 105 -54.93 17.18 26.06
N VAL A 106 -54.08 17.44 27.05
CA VAL A 106 -53.94 16.56 28.21
C VAL A 106 -55.23 16.70 29.02
N SER A 107 -56.18 15.79 28.81
CA SER A 107 -57.34 15.67 29.68
C SER A 107 -56.89 15.13 31.03
N LYS A 108 -57.20 15.88 32.08
CA LYS A 108 -57.04 15.49 33.48
C LYS A 108 -58.09 14.45 33.87
#